data_AF-A0A845UB44-F1
#
_entry.id   AF-A0A845UB44-F1
#
_cell.length_a   1.000
_cell.length_b   1.000
_cell.length_c   1.000
_cell.angle_alpha   90.00
_cell.angle_beta   90.00
_cell.angle_gamma   90.00
#
_symmetry.space_group_name_H-M   'P 1'
#
loop_
_entity.id
_entity.type
_entity.pdbx_description
1 polymer ?
#
loop_
_entity_poly.entity_id
_entity_poly.type
_entity_poly.pdbx_seq_one_letter_code
_entity_poly.pdbx_strand_id
1 'polypeptide(L)'
;MKRRKQVDNEKGGITRRKAMKRAVLGLGAGVVALSTSATGLAVGMDGETATLLIGGATTLEDLGSRLAAAPRWRNFKTVPMVLTSPDQWDSEALNAVLHYSGGPRQVWDNTVLEGPWLDLMRNAMNVQIWSFRHPNFLVVSATHGSAHLALYDDYIWEKYRFTKLTKGRQKTNTLILEPADAHTNPADFNDPDGVFSPHDNSITVLQRRGAVFLACHNAIWELTMGLHAKGDNPDHLTHPQMAAEFTNHLIPGAVLTPGIVGTLPELELAGFQYAK
;
A
#
# COMPACT_ATOMS: atom_id res chain seq x y z
N MET A 1 -3.29 -44.35 -42.63
CA MET A 1 -1.97 -43.71 -42.50
C MET A 1 -2.17 -42.20 -42.34
N LYS A 2 -1.95 -41.70 -41.11
CA LYS A 2 -1.43 -40.36 -40.68
C LYS A 2 -1.84 -39.11 -41.51
N ARG A 3 -2.30 -37.98 -40.95
CA ARG A 3 -2.00 -37.31 -39.66
C ARG A 3 -3.16 -36.38 -39.23
N ARG A 4 -3.53 -36.42 -37.94
CA ARG A 4 -4.24 -35.33 -37.23
C ARG A 4 -3.28 -34.16 -37.02
N LYS A 5 -3.71 -32.93 -37.32
CA LYS A 5 -3.03 -31.70 -36.85
C LYS A 5 -3.45 -31.46 -35.40
N GLN A 6 -2.47 -31.55 -34.51
CA GLN A 6 -2.55 -31.13 -33.13
C GLN A 6 -2.52 -29.60 -33.10
N VAL A 7 -3.52 -28.98 -32.47
CA VAL A 7 -3.56 -27.56 -32.17
C VAL A 7 -3.00 -27.41 -30.77
N ASP A 8 -1.74 -26.98 -30.67
CA ASP A 8 -1.13 -26.65 -29.39
C ASP A 8 -1.74 -25.34 -28.87
N ASN A 9 -2.50 -25.46 -27.78
CA ASN A 9 -3.04 -24.34 -27.05
C ASN A 9 -2.09 -24.00 -25.90
N GLU A 10 -1.00 -23.29 -26.22
CA GLU A 10 -0.13 -22.70 -25.20
C GLU A 10 -0.89 -21.56 -24.51
N LYS A 11 -1.58 -21.89 -23.41
CA LYS A 11 -1.95 -20.92 -22.37
C LYS A 11 -0.67 -20.38 -21.75
N GLY A 12 -0.12 -19.33 -22.34
CA GLY A 12 0.98 -18.56 -21.78
C GLY A 12 0.53 -17.85 -20.51
N GLY A 13 0.59 -18.57 -19.37
CA GLY A 13 0.44 -17.98 -18.05
C GLY A 13 1.48 -16.86 -17.86
N ILE A 14 1.01 -15.71 -17.40
CA ILE A 14 1.88 -14.58 -17.04
C ILE A 14 2.65 -15.03 -15.80
N THR A 15 3.88 -15.49 -15.99
CA THR A 15 4.81 -15.74 -14.90
C THR A 15 5.39 -14.42 -14.42
N ARG A 16 5.74 -14.32 -13.12
CA ARG A 16 6.39 -13.15 -12.46
C ARG A 16 7.42 -12.42 -13.33
N ARG A 17 8.17 -13.14 -14.18
CA ARG A 17 9.18 -12.59 -15.10
C ARG A 17 8.63 -11.71 -16.24
N LYS A 18 7.39 -11.91 -16.71
CA LYS A 18 6.81 -11.11 -17.80
C LYS A 18 6.20 -9.79 -17.32
N ALA A 19 5.66 -9.73 -16.10
CA ALA A 19 5.18 -8.50 -15.48
C ALA A 19 6.33 -7.52 -15.16
N MET A 20 7.49 -8.06 -14.77
CA MET A 20 8.67 -7.27 -14.39
C MET A 20 9.33 -6.52 -15.57
N LYS A 21 9.06 -6.89 -16.83
CA LYS A 21 9.67 -6.26 -18.02
C LYS A 21 9.01 -4.96 -18.47
N ARG A 22 7.85 -4.57 -17.92
CA ARG A 22 7.17 -3.33 -18.33
C ARG A 22 7.56 -2.08 -17.52
N ALA A 23 8.40 -2.22 -16.50
CA ALA A 23 8.87 -1.11 -15.66
C ALA A 23 10.30 -0.61 -15.99
N VAL A 24 11.01 -1.20 -16.98
CA VAL A 24 12.41 -0.84 -17.28
C VAL A 24 12.62 -0.59 -18.79
N LEU A 25 11.86 0.33 -19.36
CA LEU A 25 12.18 0.89 -20.68
C LEU A 25 12.51 2.37 -20.54
N GLY A 26 13.76 2.60 -20.15
CA GLY A 26 14.35 3.92 -20.12
C GLY A 26 15.74 3.84 -19.51
N LEU A 27 16.69 3.24 -20.22
CA LEU A 27 18.13 3.54 -20.12
C LEU A 27 18.84 2.87 -21.31
N GLY A 28 19.61 3.68 -22.03
CA GLY A 28 20.35 3.30 -23.22
C GLY A 28 21.49 2.32 -22.93
N ALA A 29 22.01 1.79 -24.03
CA ALA A 29 22.90 0.64 -24.15
C ALA A 29 24.16 0.62 -23.26
N GLY A 30 24.45 -0.58 -22.73
CA GLY A 30 25.75 -0.96 -22.18
C GLY A 30 25.82 -2.47 -21.97
N VAL A 31 26.44 -3.19 -22.90
CA VAL A 31 26.60 -4.64 -22.87
C VAL A 31 27.78 -5.00 -21.96
N VAL A 32 27.55 -5.76 -20.89
CA VAL A 32 28.54 -6.71 -20.35
C VAL A 32 27.81 -7.97 -19.91
N ALA A 33 28.10 -9.09 -20.56
CA ALA A 33 27.68 -10.42 -20.15
C ALA A 33 28.72 -11.03 -19.21
N LEU A 34 28.32 -11.55 -18.06
CA LEU A 34 28.98 -12.69 -17.41
C LEU A 34 28.00 -13.42 -16.50
N SER A 35 27.96 -14.74 -16.71
CA SER A 35 27.05 -15.72 -16.14
C SER A 35 27.60 -16.34 -14.86
N THR A 36 26.69 -16.69 -13.93
CA THR A 36 26.55 -17.97 -13.18
C THR A 36 26.17 -17.78 -11.72
N SER A 37 25.29 -18.69 -11.28
CA SER A 37 24.89 -19.02 -9.90
C SER A 37 23.62 -18.34 -9.39
N ALA A 38 22.55 -19.13 -9.44
CA ALA A 38 21.27 -18.88 -8.82
C ALA A 38 21.40 -18.93 -7.28
N THR A 39 21.26 -17.79 -6.65
CA THR A 39 20.66 -17.63 -5.33
C THR A 39 19.57 -16.60 -5.48
N GLY A 40 18.33 -16.99 -5.17
CA GLY A 40 17.17 -16.12 -5.26
C GLY A 40 17.32 -14.95 -4.31
N LEU A 41 17.80 -13.82 -4.82
CA LEU A 41 17.57 -12.53 -4.21
C LEU A 41 16.11 -12.19 -4.49
N ALA A 42 15.29 -12.33 -3.44
CA ALA A 42 14.15 -11.44 -3.32
C ALA A 42 14.73 -10.03 -3.42
N VAL A 43 14.45 -9.34 -4.52
CA VAL A 43 14.68 -7.90 -4.60
C VAL A 43 13.67 -7.31 -3.62
N GLY A 44 14.07 -7.24 -2.36
CA GLY A 44 13.60 -6.18 -1.49
C GLY A 44 13.88 -4.88 -2.23
N MET A 45 12.91 -3.98 -2.24
CA MET A 45 13.16 -2.61 -2.61
C MET A 45 14.04 -2.00 -1.50
N ASP A 46 15.33 -2.34 -1.50
CA ASP A 46 16.40 -1.63 -0.82
C ASP A 46 16.75 -0.38 -1.64
N GLY A 47 15.72 0.43 -1.89
CA GLY A 47 15.88 1.83 -2.25
C GLY A 47 15.14 2.58 -1.16
N GLU A 48 15.86 3.06 -0.13
CA GLU A 48 15.34 4.12 0.71
C GLU A 48 14.99 5.29 -0.21
N THR A 49 13.72 5.41 -0.59
CA THR A 49 13.22 6.63 -1.17
C THR A 49 13.42 7.69 -0.10
N ALA A 50 14.24 8.71 -0.39
CA ALA A 50 14.64 9.70 0.59
C ALA A 50 13.43 10.25 1.36
N THR A 51 13.52 10.21 2.68
CA THR A 51 12.50 10.73 3.59
C THR A 51 12.16 12.18 3.27
N LEU A 52 10.88 12.52 3.38
CA LEU A 52 10.36 13.89 3.26
C LEU A 52 9.95 14.44 4.63
N LEU A 53 10.43 13.83 5.72
CA LEU A 53 10.28 14.35 7.05
C LEU A 53 11.02 15.69 7.18
N ILE A 54 10.37 16.66 7.82
CA ILE A 54 10.98 17.96 8.09
C ILE A 54 11.91 17.89 9.30
N GLY A 55 12.85 18.83 9.40
CA GLY A 55 13.73 18.94 10.57
C GLY A 55 12.95 19.02 11.89
N GLY A 56 13.37 18.24 12.89
CA GLY A 56 12.73 18.16 14.20
C GLY A 56 11.67 17.05 14.36
N ALA A 57 11.41 16.27 13.30
CA ALA A 57 10.45 15.17 13.30
C ALA A 57 11.01 13.85 13.90
N THR A 58 11.75 13.93 15.02
CA THR A 58 12.53 12.80 15.56
C THR A 58 11.68 11.61 16.00
N THR A 59 10.47 11.83 16.52
CA THR A 59 9.60 10.73 16.93
C THR A 59 8.90 10.08 15.74
N LEU A 60 8.63 10.83 14.66
CA LEU A 60 8.16 10.23 13.41
C LEU A 60 9.25 9.41 12.73
N GLU A 61 10.50 9.85 12.78
CA GLU A 61 11.66 9.10 12.27
C GLU A 61 11.84 7.78 13.04
N ASP A 62 11.73 7.81 14.38
CA ASP A 62 11.73 6.61 15.22
C ASP A 62 10.55 5.69 14.89
N LEU A 63 9.33 6.23 14.76
CA LEU A 63 8.17 5.45 14.34
C LEU A 63 8.41 4.79 12.98
N GLY A 64 8.90 5.54 11.99
CA GLY A 64 9.23 5.02 10.65
C GLY A 64 10.22 3.87 10.72
N SER A 65 11.28 4.02 11.51
CA SER A 65 12.30 2.98 11.74
C SER A 65 11.70 1.72 12.37
N ARG A 66 10.84 1.88 13.39
CA ARG A 66 10.13 0.74 14.02
C ARG A 66 9.19 0.05 13.05
N LEU A 67 8.46 0.80 12.23
CA LEU A 67 7.54 0.25 11.24
C LEU A 67 8.26 -0.49 10.11
N ALA A 68 9.45 -0.04 9.73
CA ALA A 68 10.31 -0.71 8.75
C ALA A 68 10.90 -2.01 9.32
N ALA A 69 11.28 -2.03 10.60
CA ALA A 69 11.81 -3.20 11.27
C ALA A 69 10.73 -4.24 11.68
N ALA A 70 9.49 -3.80 11.86
CA ALA A 70 8.40 -4.66 12.30
C ALA A 70 8.09 -5.79 11.28
N PRO A 71 7.90 -7.05 11.73
CA PRO A 71 7.53 -8.15 10.86
C PRO A 71 6.27 -7.85 10.06
N ARG A 72 6.34 -8.00 8.74
CA ARG A 72 5.18 -7.94 7.84
C ARG A 72 4.80 -9.35 7.45
N TRP A 73 3.71 -9.85 8.02
CA TRP A 73 3.21 -11.18 7.73
C TRP A 73 2.58 -11.14 6.32
N ARG A 74 3.36 -11.51 5.31
CA ARG A 74 3.00 -11.46 3.87
C ARG A 74 3.23 -12.80 3.17
N ASN A 75 3.18 -13.88 3.92
CA ASN A 75 3.41 -15.24 3.44
C ASN A 75 2.29 -16.22 3.84
N PHE A 76 1.11 -15.71 4.19
CA PHE A 76 -0.03 -16.50 4.59
C PHE A 76 -0.45 -17.48 3.50
N LYS A 77 -0.78 -18.72 3.90
CA LYS A 77 -1.39 -19.71 3.00
C LYS A 77 -2.91 -19.65 3.04
N THR A 78 -3.44 -19.36 4.22
CA THR A 78 -4.85 -19.15 4.50
C THR A 78 -4.95 -18.15 5.64
N VAL A 79 -6.06 -17.41 5.71
CA VAL A 79 -6.41 -16.57 6.85
C VAL A 79 -7.83 -16.90 7.31
N PRO A 80 -8.20 -16.75 8.59
CA PRO A 80 -9.58 -16.89 9.04
C PRO A 80 -10.38 -15.61 8.78
N MET A 81 -11.71 -15.69 8.89
CA MET A 81 -12.58 -14.51 8.80
C MET A 81 -12.31 -13.52 9.93
N VAL A 82 -12.36 -14.02 11.16
CA VAL A 82 -12.13 -13.22 12.37
C VAL A 82 -10.74 -13.53 12.88
N LEU A 83 -9.92 -12.50 13.00
CA LEU A 83 -8.57 -12.63 13.57
C LEU A 83 -8.65 -12.63 15.10
N THR A 84 -7.96 -13.56 15.72
CA THR A 84 -7.98 -13.77 17.18
C THR A 84 -6.58 -13.92 17.79
N SER A 85 -5.54 -13.94 16.97
CA SER A 85 -4.15 -14.08 17.42
C SER A 85 -3.23 -13.05 16.75
N PRO A 86 -2.32 -12.38 17.50
CA PRO A 86 -1.46 -11.30 16.99
C PRO A 86 -0.58 -11.62 15.78
N ASP A 87 -0.32 -12.90 15.50
CA ASP A 87 0.43 -13.38 14.32
C ASP A 87 -0.41 -13.40 13.03
N GLN A 88 -1.70 -13.05 13.11
CA GLN A 88 -2.61 -13.00 11.97
C GLN A 88 -2.71 -11.61 11.34
N TRP A 89 -2.11 -10.57 11.94
CA TRP A 89 -2.02 -9.22 11.40
C TRP A 89 -0.68 -8.57 11.76
N ASP A 90 -0.45 -7.34 11.33
CA ASP A 90 0.79 -6.61 11.63
C ASP A 90 0.73 -6.02 13.06
N SER A 91 0.62 -6.90 14.07
CA SER A 91 0.37 -6.52 15.47
C SER A 91 1.44 -5.60 16.06
N GLU A 92 2.72 -5.89 15.83
CA GLU A 92 3.83 -5.04 16.31
C GLU A 92 3.80 -3.64 15.68
N ALA A 93 3.54 -3.56 14.37
CA ALA A 93 3.45 -2.29 13.67
C ALA A 93 2.23 -1.48 14.13
N LEU A 94 1.06 -2.13 14.25
CA LEU A 94 -0.14 -1.48 14.79
C LEU A 94 0.07 -1.01 16.24
N ASN A 95 0.75 -1.82 17.07
CA ASN A 95 1.07 -1.45 18.43
C ASN A 95 1.97 -0.20 18.50
N ALA A 96 2.95 -0.08 17.60
CA ALA A 96 3.79 1.11 17.49
C ALA A 96 2.99 2.37 17.13
N VAL A 97 1.99 2.24 16.24
CA VAL A 97 1.08 3.34 15.89
C VAL A 97 0.22 3.76 17.09
N LEU A 98 -0.39 2.79 17.78
CA LEU A 98 -1.25 3.05 18.96
C LEU A 98 -0.47 3.71 20.10
N HIS A 99 0.80 3.36 20.29
CA HIS A 99 1.65 3.91 21.34
C HIS A 99 2.49 5.11 20.90
N TYR A 100 2.24 5.66 19.71
CA TYR A 100 2.98 6.82 19.21
C TYR A 100 2.78 8.04 20.11
N SER A 101 3.85 8.55 20.74
CA SER A 101 3.77 9.64 21.72
C SER A 101 4.33 10.99 21.24
N GLY A 102 4.54 11.16 19.93
CA GLY A 102 5.32 12.27 19.37
C GLY A 102 4.61 13.62 19.26
N GLY A 103 3.28 13.66 19.40
CA GLY A 103 2.53 14.90 19.28
C GLY A 103 1.07 14.69 18.88
N PRO A 104 0.42 15.72 18.30
CA PRO A 104 -0.93 15.60 17.78
C PRO A 104 -0.97 14.53 16.70
N ARG A 105 -2.09 13.82 16.63
CA ARG A 105 -2.28 12.67 15.74
C ARG A 105 -3.72 12.60 15.29
N GLN A 106 -3.92 12.25 14.03
CA GLN A 106 -5.23 12.26 13.39
C GLN A 106 -5.41 10.97 12.59
N VAL A 107 -6.60 10.39 12.66
CA VAL A 107 -7.01 9.25 11.83
C VAL A 107 -8.06 9.70 10.82
N TRP A 108 -7.91 9.28 9.57
CA TRP A 108 -8.86 9.54 8.47
C TRP A 108 -9.57 8.27 8.05
N ASP A 109 -10.91 8.22 8.20
CA ASP A 109 -11.78 7.11 7.82
C ASP A 109 -12.05 7.07 6.31
N ASN A 110 -11.19 6.36 5.59
CA ASN A 110 -11.15 6.38 4.14
C ASN A 110 -11.96 5.21 3.57
N THR A 111 -13.12 5.51 2.97
CA THR A 111 -14.11 4.51 2.53
C THR A 111 -14.35 4.47 1.01
N VAL A 112 -14.05 5.57 0.32
CA VAL A 112 -14.32 5.74 -1.12
C VAL A 112 -13.00 5.93 -1.88
N LEU A 113 -12.75 5.06 -2.87
CA LEU A 113 -11.50 5.10 -3.68
C LEU A 113 -11.25 6.46 -4.32
N GLU A 114 -12.29 7.06 -4.88
CA GLU A 114 -12.26 8.37 -5.56
C GLU A 114 -12.53 9.54 -4.60
N GLY A 115 -12.55 9.28 -3.28
CA GLY A 115 -12.71 10.32 -2.28
C GLY A 115 -11.48 11.24 -2.18
N PRO A 116 -11.63 12.43 -1.59
CA PRO A 116 -10.56 13.44 -1.50
C PRO A 116 -9.51 13.14 -0.41
N TRP A 117 -9.54 11.96 0.19
CA TRP A 117 -8.84 11.65 1.44
C TRP A 117 -7.32 11.83 1.37
N LEU A 118 -6.67 11.47 0.26
CA LEU A 118 -5.23 11.73 0.07
C LEU A 118 -4.92 13.22 0.15
N ASP A 119 -5.70 14.04 -0.52
CA ASP A 119 -5.50 15.49 -0.53
C ASP A 119 -5.80 16.12 0.84
N LEU A 120 -6.82 15.62 1.53
CA LEU A 120 -7.18 16.09 2.87
C LEU A 120 -6.12 15.72 3.91
N MET A 121 -5.59 14.49 3.85
CA MET A 121 -4.45 14.06 4.68
C MET A 121 -3.23 14.95 4.41
N ARG A 122 -2.88 15.14 3.14
CA ARG A 122 -1.81 16.02 2.67
C ARG A 122 -1.96 17.44 3.25
N ASN A 123 -3.16 18.01 3.14
CA ASN A 123 -3.48 19.33 3.65
C ASN A 123 -3.35 19.41 5.17
N ALA A 124 -3.86 18.42 5.91
CA ALA A 124 -3.73 18.36 7.36
C ALA A 124 -2.26 18.33 7.80
N MET A 125 -1.43 17.52 7.13
CA MET A 125 0.01 17.50 7.37
C MET A 125 0.64 18.87 7.14
N ASN A 126 0.34 19.55 6.03
CA ASN A 126 0.91 20.86 5.74
C ASN A 126 0.62 21.87 6.87
N VAL A 127 -0.65 21.99 7.26
CA VAL A 127 -1.07 22.97 8.27
C VAL A 127 -0.47 22.64 9.64
N GLN A 128 -0.47 21.37 10.04
CA GLN A 128 0.08 20.96 11.33
C GLN A 128 1.59 21.17 11.41
N ILE A 129 2.31 20.83 10.35
CA ILE A 129 3.76 20.93 10.28
C ILE A 129 4.21 22.40 10.28
N TRP A 130 3.70 23.22 9.35
CA TRP A 130 4.24 24.57 9.15
C TRP A 130 3.48 25.66 9.91
N SER A 131 2.14 25.62 9.94
CA SER A 131 1.35 26.66 10.61
C SER A 131 1.33 26.47 12.12
N PHE A 132 1.13 25.23 12.59
CA PHE A 132 1.08 24.92 14.01
C PHE A 132 2.42 24.45 14.59
N ARG A 133 3.45 24.28 13.76
CA ARG A 133 4.82 23.91 14.19
C ARG A 133 4.85 22.57 14.92
N HIS A 134 4.09 21.59 14.42
CA HIS A 134 4.09 20.21 14.91
C HIS A 134 4.86 19.32 13.93
N PRO A 135 6.21 19.30 13.98
CA PRO A 135 7.03 18.49 13.07
C PRO A 135 6.76 16.98 13.23
N ASN A 136 6.24 16.58 14.39
CA ASN A 136 5.92 15.20 14.74
C ASN A 136 4.41 14.87 14.57
N PHE A 137 3.66 15.66 13.80
CA PHE A 137 2.24 15.37 13.55
C PHE A 137 2.07 14.07 12.77
N LEU A 138 1.36 13.10 13.36
CA LEU A 138 1.10 11.80 12.72
C LEU A 138 -0.29 11.78 12.09
N VAL A 139 -0.33 11.46 10.80
CA VAL A 139 -1.57 11.13 10.09
C VAL A 139 -1.63 9.63 9.82
N VAL A 140 -2.77 9.03 10.19
CA VAL A 140 -3.06 7.62 9.95
C VAL A 140 -4.27 7.52 9.00
N SER A 141 -4.12 6.74 7.94
CA SER A 141 -5.22 6.37 7.06
C SER A 141 -5.88 5.10 7.59
N ALA A 142 -7.15 5.18 7.94
CA ALA A 142 -7.97 4.02 8.26
C ALA A 142 -8.72 3.58 6.98
N THR A 143 -8.06 2.79 6.14
CA THR A 143 -8.55 2.50 4.77
C THR A 143 -9.39 1.24 4.71
N HIS A 144 -10.64 1.36 4.29
CA HIS A 144 -11.55 0.24 4.05
C HIS A 144 -12.59 0.56 2.97
N GLY A 145 -13.64 -0.25 2.85
CA GLY A 145 -14.59 -0.13 1.75
C GLY A 145 -13.91 -0.18 0.38
N SER A 146 -14.35 0.67 -0.54
CA SER A 146 -13.75 0.74 -1.89
C SER A 146 -12.38 1.41 -1.89
N ALA A 147 -12.07 2.28 -0.93
CA ALA A 147 -10.74 2.90 -0.82
C ALA A 147 -9.63 1.87 -0.59
N HIS A 148 -9.96 0.71 -0.01
CA HIS A 148 -9.01 -0.38 0.21
C HIS A 148 -8.36 -0.89 -1.10
N LEU A 149 -9.00 -0.69 -2.26
CA LEU A 149 -8.42 -1.03 -3.55
C LEU A 149 -7.09 -0.30 -3.80
N ALA A 150 -6.91 0.88 -3.22
CA ALA A 150 -5.68 1.68 -3.28
C ALA A 150 -4.49 1.05 -2.56
N LEU A 151 -4.72 0.09 -1.65
CA LEU A 151 -3.67 -0.55 -0.85
C LEU A 151 -3.16 -1.87 -1.43
N TYR A 152 -3.60 -2.26 -2.63
CA TYR A 152 -3.06 -3.45 -3.31
C TYR A 152 -2.04 -3.08 -4.38
N ASP A 153 -1.09 -3.99 -4.59
CA ASP A 153 -0.12 -3.88 -5.67
C ASP A 153 -0.73 -4.19 -7.05
N ASP A 154 0.07 -3.93 -8.11
CA ASP A 154 -0.36 -4.17 -9.48
C ASP A 154 -0.69 -5.64 -9.79
N TYR A 155 -0.12 -6.60 -9.03
CA TYR A 155 -0.39 -8.02 -9.23
C TYR A 155 -1.86 -8.33 -8.97
N ILE A 156 -2.41 -7.89 -7.84
CA ILE A 156 -3.83 -8.10 -7.52
C ILE A 156 -4.72 -7.33 -8.49
N TRP A 157 -4.35 -6.08 -8.82
CA TRP A 157 -5.09 -5.24 -9.76
C TRP A 157 -5.25 -5.91 -11.13
N GLU A 158 -4.16 -6.45 -11.68
CA GLU A 158 -4.17 -7.15 -12.97
C GLU A 158 -4.91 -8.49 -12.88
N LYS A 159 -4.54 -9.33 -11.91
CA LYS A 159 -5.07 -10.71 -11.77
C LYS A 159 -6.57 -10.73 -11.54
N TYR A 160 -7.07 -9.86 -10.67
CA TYR A 160 -8.49 -9.78 -10.32
C TYR A 160 -9.25 -8.69 -11.09
N ARG A 161 -8.58 -8.05 -12.07
CA ARG A 161 -9.18 -7.11 -13.02
C ARG A 161 -9.94 -5.99 -12.33
N PHE A 162 -9.32 -5.35 -11.35
CA PHE A 162 -9.93 -4.25 -10.57
C PHE A 162 -10.42 -3.09 -11.43
N THR A 163 -9.88 -2.95 -12.64
CA THR A 163 -10.42 -2.07 -13.69
C THR A 163 -11.93 -2.24 -13.92
N LYS A 164 -12.49 -3.45 -13.74
CA LYS A 164 -13.93 -3.68 -13.81
C LYS A 164 -14.67 -3.13 -12.59
N LEU A 165 -14.07 -3.25 -11.40
CA LEU A 165 -14.63 -2.73 -10.15
C LEU A 165 -14.65 -1.20 -10.13
N THR A 166 -13.67 -0.57 -10.77
CA THR A 166 -13.60 0.89 -10.96
C THR A 166 -14.36 1.39 -12.19
N LYS A 167 -15.13 0.52 -12.87
CA LYS A 167 -15.87 0.84 -14.12
C LYS A 167 -14.97 1.44 -15.21
N GLY A 168 -13.70 1.03 -15.26
CA GLY A 168 -12.70 1.47 -16.22
C GLY A 168 -12.09 2.84 -15.93
N ARG A 169 -12.47 3.51 -14.83
CA ARG A 169 -11.92 4.82 -14.47
C ARG A 169 -10.45 4.76 -14.09
N GLN A 170 -9.99 3.63 -13.56
CA GLN A 170 -8.58 3.39 -13.26
C GLN A 170 -8.13 2.06 -13.87
N LYS A 171 -7.05 2.11 -14.65
CA LYS A 171 -6.47 0.93 -15.31
C LYS A 171 -5.47 0.19 -14.42
N THR A 172 -4.81 0.92 -13.54
CA THR A 172 -3.81 0.46 -12.57
C THR A 172 -3.99 1.25 -11.28
N ASN A 173 -3.27 0.89 -10.23
CA ASN A 173 -3.27 1.65 -8.99
C ASN A 173 -2.44 2.94 -9.15
N THR A 174 -3.04 4.00 -9.70
CA THR A 174 -2.33 5.28 -9.88
C THR A 174 -2.08 6.01 -8.56
N LEU A 175 -2.73 5.59 -7.46
CA LEU A 175 -2.66 6.25 -6.15
C LEU A 175 -1.34 5.98 -5.41
N ILE A 176 -0.57 4.99 -5.87
CA ILE A 176 0.75 4.63 -5.32
C ILE A 176 1.91 5.13 -6.19
N LEU A 177 1.60 5.70 -7.36
CA LEU A 177 2.61 6.19 -8.28
C LEU A 177 3.08 7.58 -7.83
N GLU A 178 4.39 7.75 -7.71
CA GLU A 178 4.96 9.08 -7.58
C GLU A 178 4.89 9.77 -8.95
N PRO A 179 4.31 10.98 -9.05
CA PRO A 179 4.34 11.76 -10.28
C PRO A 179 5.78 12.17 -10.62
N ALA A 180 6.07 12.43 -11.90
CA ALA A 180 7.42 12.83 -12.33
C ALA A 180 7.92 14.13 -11.64
N ASP A 181 6.97 14.96 -11.19
CA ASP A 181 7.23 16.22 -10.50
C ASP A 181 7.47 16.05 -8.99
N ALA A 182 7.39 14.82 -8.47
CA ALA A 182 7.71 14.43 -7.07
C ALA A 182 9.20 14.61 -6.70
N HIS A 183 9.99 15.17 -7.61
CA HIS A 183 11.43 15.39 -7.48
C HIS A 183 11.81 16.87 -7.36
N THR A 184 10.82 17.76 -7.19
CA THR A 184 11.03 19.17 -6.84
C THR A 184 11.76 19.32 -5.49
N ASN A 185 12.38 20.46 -5.27
CA ASN A 185 13.20 20.71 -4.08
C ASN A 185 12.32 20.79 -2.81
N PRO A 186 12.37 19.82 -1.87
CA PRO A 186 11.53 19.84 -0.67
C PRO A 186 11.86 20.99 0.29
N ALA A 187 12.98 21.70 0.09
CA ALA A 187 13.27 22.92 0.84
C ALA A 187 12.36 24.10 0.46
N ASP A 188 11.80 24.11 -0.76
CA ASP A 188 10.81 25.09 -1.19
C ASP A 188 9.38 24.57 -0.99
N PHE A 189 8.94 24.52 0.27
CA PHE A 189 7.63 23.98 0.61
C PHE A 189 6.43 24.83 0.15
N ASN A 190 6.68 26.02 -0.42
CA ASN A 190 5.64 26.88 -0.99
C ASN A 190 5.52 26.72 -2.51
N ASP A 191 6.35 25.90 -3.15
CA ASP A 191 6.24 25.61 -4.57
C ASP A 191 4.84 25.03 -4.88
N PRO A 192 4.01 25.71 -5.69
CA PRO A 192 2.67 25.23 -6.03
C PRO A 192 2.69 23.92 -6.83
N ASP A 193 3.82 23.57 -7.45
CA ASP A 193 4.02 22.32 -8.19
C ASP A 193 4.91 21.34 -7.41
N GLY A 194 5.22 21.65 -6.15
CA GLY A 194 6.15 20.90 -5.31
C GLY A 194 5.60 19.60 -4.70
N VAL A 195 6.46 18.81 -4.04
CA VAL A 195 6.11 17.55 -3.32
C VAL A 195 5.10 17.70 -2.17
N PHE A 196 4.79 18.92 -1.76
CA PHE A 196 3.79 19.22 -0.73
C PHE A 196 2.52 19.88 -1.29
N SER A 197 2.43 20.00 -2.61
CA SER A 197 1.29 20.55 -3.33
C SER A 197 0.13 19.56 -3.46
N PRO A 198 -1.05 19.98 -3.97
CA PRO A 198 -2.12 19.06 -4.33
C PRO A 198 -1.78 18.11 -5.50
N HIS A 199 -0.73 18.42 -6.28
CA HIS A 199 -0.33 17.64 -7.45
C HIS A 199 0.44 16.37 -7.08
N ASP A 200 0.99 16.31 -5.87
CA ASP A 200 1.72 15.16 -5.36
C ASP A 200 1.23 14.73 -3.98
N ASN A 201 0.13 13.98 -3.98
CA ASN A 201 -0.51 13.44 -2.79
C ASN A 201 -0.61 11.90 -2.83
N SER A 202 0.25 11.24 -3.62
CA SER A 202 0.26 9.78 -3.71
C SER A 202 0.48 9.13 -2.33
N ILE A 203 0.01 7.90 -2.14
CA ILE A 203 0.24 7.12 -0.92
C ILE A 203 1.73 7.06 -0.60
N THR A 204 2.57 6.81 -1.60
CA THR A 204 4.02 6.70 -1.46
C THR A 204 4.63 8.01 -0.94
N VAL A 205 4.20 9.15 -1.48
CA VAL A 205 4.70 10.47 -1.03
C VAL A 205 4.20 10.79 0.37
N LEU A 206 2.95 10.48 0.71
CA LEU A 206 2.46 10.65 2.08
C LEU A 206 3.19 9.74 3.08
N GLN A 207 3.52 8.50 2.70
CA GLN A 207 4.34 7.61 3.53
C GLN A 207 5.75 8.19 3.77
N ARG A 208 6.39 8.76 2.75
CA ARG A 208 7.70 9.45 2.88
C ARG A 208 7.65 10.65 3.81
N ARG A 209 6.47 11.25 3.98
CA ARG A 209 6.20 12.35 4.92
C ARG A 209 5.81 11.86 6.33
N GLY A 210 5.81 10.55 6.57
CA GLY A 210 5.50 9.93 7.86
C GLY A 210 4.06 9.48 8.06
N ALA A 211 3.20 9.56 7.03
CA ALA A 211 1.83 9.03 7.14
C ALA A 211 1.84 7.49 7.19
N VAL A 212 0.93 6.91 7.97
CA VAL A 212 0.79 5.45 8.09
C VAL A 212 -0.53 4.99 7.49
N PHE A 213 -0.49 3.99 6.62
CA PHE A 213 -1.68 3.44 5.98
C PHE A 213 -2.10 2.13 6.61
N LEU A 214 -3.28 2.10 7.23
CA LEU A 214 -3.87 0.91 7.82
C LEU A 214 -4.79 0.23 6.80
N ALA A 215 -4.58 -1.08 6.61
CA ALA A 215 -5.41 -1.96 5.80
C ALA A 215 -6.38 -2.75 6.68
N CYS A 216 -7.57 -3.06 6.15
CA CYS A 216 -8.65 -3.70 6.86
C CYS A 216 -8.75 -5.18 6.47
N HIS A 217 -8.42 -6.10 7.38
CA HIS A 217 -8.61 -7.53 7.14
C HIS A 217 -10.06 -7.89 6.77
N ASN A 218 -11.06 -7.34 7.48
CA ASN A 218 -12.46 -7.58 7.13
C ASN A 218 -12.81 -7.11 5.71
N ALA A 219 -12.26 -5.99 5.24
CA ALA A 219 -12.48 -5.53 3.87
C ALA A 219 -11.84 -6.48 2.84
N ILE A 220 -10.66 -7.04 3.14
CA ILE A 220 -10.04 -8.08 2.32
C ILE A 220 -10.96 -9.31 2.26
N TRP A 221 -11.44 -9.77 3.41
CA TRP A 221 -12.32 -10.94 3.51
C TRP A 221 -13.60 -10.77 2.71
N GLU A 222 -14.29 -9.63 2.87
CA GLU A 222 -15.56 -9.33 2.19
C GLU A 222 -15.37 -9.11 0.68
N LEU A 223 -14.32 -8.41 0.27
CA LEU A 223 -14.00 -8.22 -1.15
C LEU A 223 -13.74 -9.56 -1.83
N THR A 224 -12.91 -10.41 -1.22
CA THR A 224 -12.60 -11.73 -1.78
C THR A 224 -13.80 -12.67 -1.74
N MET A 225 -14.67 -12.56 -0.74
CA MET A 225 -15.95 -13.29 -0.68
C MET A 225 -16.82 -12.92 -1.89
N GLY A 226 -16.97 -11.62 -2.17
CA GLY A 226 -17.76 -11.12 -3.29
C GLY A 226 -17.22 -11.54 -4.65
N LEU A 227 -15.89 -11.51 -4.84
CA LEU A 227 -15.23 -11.98 -6.06
C LEU A 227 -15.36 -13.50 -6.22
N HIS A 228 -15.13 -14.25 -5.15
CA HIS A 228 -15.27 -15.70 -5.13
C HIS A 228 -16.69 -16.14 -5.51
N ALA A 229 -17.72 -15.49 -4.95
CA ALA A 229 -19.13 -15.76 -5.26
C ALA A 229 -19.49 -15.48 -6.73
N LYS A 230 -18.79 -14.55 -7.39
CA LYS A 230 -18.96 -14.24 -8.82
C LYS A 230 -18.16 -15.16 -9.75
N GLY A 231 -17.34 -16.05 -9.20
CA GLY A 231 -16.41 -16.87 -9.97
C GLY A 231 -15.20 -16.09 -10.50
N ASP A 232 -14.94 -14.87 -10.01
CA ASP A 232 -13.74 -14.09 -10.31
C ASP A 232 -12.54 -14.61 -9.50
N ASN A 233 -12.18 -15.87 -9.75
CA ASN A 233 -11.17 -16.63 -9.03
C ASN A 233 -10.30 -17.40 -10.05
N PRO A 234 -9.32 -16.72 -10.68
CA PRO A 234 -8.57 -17.27 -11.82
C PRO A 234 -7.73 -18.50 -11.46
N ASP A 235 -7.36 -18.64 -10.20
CA ASP A 235 -6.50 -19.73 -9.70
C ASP A 235 -7.30 -20.81 -8.96
N HIS A 236 -8.64 -20.71 -8.93
CA HIS A 236 -9.53 -21.65 -8.27
C HIS A 236 -9.21 -21.88 -6.78
N LEU A 237 -8.76 -20.82 -6.09
CA LEU A 237 -8.45 -20.85 -4.67
C LEU A 237 -9.71 -21.01 -3.82
N THR A 238 -9.60 -21.64 -2.65
CA THR A 238 -10.65 -21.48 -1.64
C THR A 238 -10.72 -20.02 -1.17
N HIS A 239 -11.86 -19.57 -0.66
CA HIS A 239 -11.99 -18.18 -0.17
C HIS A 239 -10.90 -17.80 0.87
N PRO A 240 -10.58 -18.60 1.90
CA PRO A 240 -9.48 -18.31 2.82
C PRO A 240 -8.10 -18.18 2.16
N GLN A 241 -7.82 -18.97 1.11
CA GLN A 241 -6.58 -18.87 0.34
C GLN A 241 -6.54 -17.60 -0.50
N MET A 242 -7.66 -17.23 -1.11
CA MET A 242 -7.78 -15.99 -1.88
C MET A 242 -7.64 -14.75 -0.97
N ALA A 243 -8.25 -14.75 0.21
CA ALA A 243 -8.06 -13.70 1.21
C ALA A 243 -6.60 -13.60 1.66
N ALA A 244 -5.91 -14.74 1.85
CA ALA A 244 -4.49 -14.75 2.18
C ALA A 244 -3.63 -14.18 1.05
N GLU A 245 -3.95 -14.48 -0.22
CA GLU A 245 -3.26 -13.89 -1.35
C GLU A 245 -3.41 -12.36 -1.40
N PHE A 246 -4.62 -11.84 -1.25
CA PHE A 246 -4.86 -10.40 -1.20
C PHE A 246 -4.09 -9.74 -0.05
N THR A 247 -4.08 -10.39 1.11
CA THR A 247 -3.33 -9.94 2.29
C THR A 247 -1.83 -9.87 2.03
N ASN A 248 -1.27 -10.87 1.35
CA ASN A 248 0.15 -10.92 1.01
C ASN A 248 0.57 -9.85 -0.03
N HIS A 249 -0.40 -9.31 -0.78
CA HIS A 249 -0.21 -8.34 -1.86
C HIS A 249 -0.70 -6.93 -1.50
N LEU A 250 -0.75 -6.62 -0.21
CA LEU A 250 -0.80 -5.24 0.25
C LEU A 250 0.50 -4.51 -0.14
N ILE A 251 0.39 -3.23 -0.46
CA ILE A 251 1.54 -2.39 -0.83
C ILE A 251 2.57 -2.30 0.30
N PRO A 252 3.86 -2.04 -0.03
CA PRO A 252 4.87 -1.75 0.98
C PRO A 252 4.43 -0.66 1.96
N GLY A 253 4.79 -0.83 3.23
CA GLY A 253 4.47 0.11 4.31
C GLY A 253 3.03 0.06 4.84
N ALA A 254 2.06 -0.53 4.12
CA ALA A 254 0.71 -0.71 4.64
C ALA A 254 0.71 -1.66 5.86
N VAL A 255 0.04 -1.26 6.94
CA VAL A 255 -0.11 -2.00 8.19
C VAL A 255 -1.45 -2.74 8.19
N LEU A 256 -1.41 -4.06 8.17
CA LEU A 256 -2.64 -4.87 8.27
C LEU A 256 -3.21 -4.82 9.70
N THR A 257 -4.49 -4.48 9.80
CA THR A 257 -5.26 -4.48 11.06
C THR A 257 -6.32 -5.59 11.06
N PRO A 258 -6.79 -6.05 12.24
CA PRO A 258 -7.90 -7.01 12.33
C PRO A 258 -9.19 -6.53 11.67
N GLY A 259 -9.39 -5.21 11.61
CA GLY A 259 -10.55 -4.59 11.01
C GLY A 259 -10.62 -3.12 11.39
N ILE A 260 -10.74 -2.24 10.40
CA ILE A 260 -10.65 -0.80 10.61
C ILE A 260 -11.74 -0.27 11.54
N VAL A 261 -12.99 -0.68 11.38
CA VAL A 261 -14.09 -0.18 12.20
C VAL A 261 -13.91 -0.52 13.69
N GLY A 262 -13.26 -1.65 14.01
CA GLY A 262 -12.88 -1.98 15.39
C GLY A 262 -11.56 -1.32 15.83
N THR A 263 -10.69 -0.96 14.90
CA THR A 263 -9.41 -0.28 15.18
C THR A 263 -9.61 1.22 15.43
N LEU A 264 -10.64 1.84 14.86
CA LEU A 264 -10.94 3.26 15.04
C LEU A 264 -11.14 3.65 16.53
N PRO A 265 -11.97 2.94 17.33
CA PRO A 265 -12.05 3.18 18.77
C PRO A 265 -10.71 3.05 19.50
N GLU A 266 -9.87 2.08 19.13
CA GLU A 266 -8.53 1.90 19.73
C GLU A 266 -7.61 3.09 19.42
N LEU A 267 -7.69 3.63 18.20
CA LEU A 267 -6.98 4.86 17.83
C LEU A 267 -7.51 6.06 18.61
N GLU A 268 -8.82 6.22 18.77
CA GLU A 268 -9.39 7.31 19.58
C GLU A 268 -8.97 7.22 21.05
N LEU A 269 -8.98 6.01 21.64
CA LEU A 269 -8.46 5.75 22.99
C LEU A 269 -6.97 6.05 23.10
N ALA A 270 -6.21 5.76 22.04
CA ALA A 270 -4.82 6.16 21.92
C ALA A 270 -4.63 7.67 21.69
N GLY A 271 -5.70 8.47 21.59
CA GLY A 271 -5.65 9.93 21.48
C GLY A 271 -5.56 10.47 20.05
N PHE A 272 -5.93 9.68 19.05
CA PHE A 272 -6.11 10.16 17.67
C PHE A 272 -7.40 10.94 17.54
N GLN A 273 -7.34 12.07 16.82
CA GLN A 273 -8.52 12.82 16.42
C GLN A 273 -9.13 12.19 15.16
N TYR A 274 -10.42 11.91 15.18
CA TYR A 274 -11.13 11.32 14.05
C TYR A 274 -11.46 12.35 12.96
N ALA A 275 -11.30 11.97 11.69
CA ALA A 275 -11.72 12.71 10.50
C ALA A 275 -12.25 11.75 9.42
N LYS A 276 -13.05 12.25 8.47
CA LYS A 276 -13.66 11.49 7.37
C LYS A 276 -13.76 12.33 6.11
#